data_AF-A0A091C004-F1
#
_entry.id   AF-A0A091C004-F1
#
_cell.length_a   1.000
_cell.length_b   1.000
_cell.length_c   1.000
_cell.angle_alpha   90.00
_cell.angle_beta   90.00
_cell.angle_gamma   90.00
#
_symmetry.space_group_name_H-M   'P 1'
#
loop_
_entity.id
_entity.type
_entity.pdbx_description
1 polymer ?
#
loop_
_entity_poly.entity_id
_entity_poly.type
_entity_poly.pdbx_seq_one_letter_code
_entity_poly.pdbx_strand_id
1 'polypeptide(L)'
;MVYYSQEMSLDLDQAYYAAVAFIGWLVFGWLLTKFVMVFVRSLRFKRLLEDDWLVAGILNTILMYITILIVLKVLTMIPVEGIQDLFARSFTADLIVDKTPFLSNMFDRLWITNIL
;
A
#
# COMPACT_ATOMS: atom_id res chain seq x y z
N MET A 1 8.96 -15.30 -12.45
CA MET A 1 8.55 -14.30 -11.45
C MET A 1 9.56 -13.17 -11.48
N VAL A 2 9.13 -11.92 -11.40
CA VAL A 2 10.03 -10.76 -11.47
C VAL A 2 10.79 -10.53 -10.16
N TYR A 3 10.11 -10.72 -9.03
CA TYR A 3 10.61 -10.33 -7.70
C TYR A 3 10.98 -11.49 -6.77
N TYR A 4 10.50 -12.70 -7.05
CA TYR A 4 10.56 -13.81 -6.11
C TYR A 4 11.19 -15.05 -6.75
N SER A 5 11.97 -15.80 -5.96
CA SER A 5 12.55 -17.07 -6.41
C SER A 5 11.45 -18.12 -6.62
N GLN A 6 11.77 -19.18 -7.36
CA GLN A 6 10.81 -20.27 -7.59
C GLN A 6 10.41 -20.95 -6.27
N GLU A 7 11.36 -21.16 -5.36
CA GLU A 7 11.09 -21.73 -4.04
C GLU A 7 10.12 -20.83 -3.25
N MET A 8 10.40 -19.53 -3.18
CA MET A 8 9.56 -18.58 -2.46
C MET A 8 8.18 -18.39 -3.10
N SER A 9 8.07 -18.63 -4.41
CA SER A 9 6.79 -18.54 -5.13
C SER A 9 5.79 -19.62 -4.74
N LEU A 10 6.24 -20.74 -4.16
CA LEU A 10 5.39 -21.83 -3.72
C LEU A 10 4.61 -21.48 -2.45
N ASP A 11 5.20 -20.67 -1.57
CA ASP A 11 4.60 -20.27 -0.27
C ASP A 11 4.03 -18.83 -0.31
N LEU A 12 4.01 -18.21 -1.49
CA LEU A 12 3.61 -16.80 -1.66
C LEU A 12 2.12 -16.54 -1.40
N ASP A 13 1.31 -17.61 -1.35
CA ASP A 13 -0.09 -17.54 -0.96
C ASP A 13 -0.24 -17.07 0.50
N GLN A 14 0.63 -17.52 1.41
CA GLN A 14 0.64 -17.06 2.81
C GLN A 14 0.93 -15.56 2.90
N ALA A 15 1.95 -15.11 2.16
CA ALA A 15 2.32 -13.69 2.07
C ALA A 15 1.17 -12.84 1.50
N TYR A 16 0.52 -13.35 0.45
CA TYR A 16 -0.65 -12.71 -0.16
C TYR A 16 -1.80 -12.55 0.84
N TYR A 17 -2.18 -13.62 1.55
CA TYR A 17 -3.25 -13.55 2.54
C TYR A 17 -2.94 -12.61 3.70
N ALA A 18 -1.68 -12.58 4.16
CA ALA A 18 -1.26 -11.64 5.20
C ALA A 18 -1.37 -10.18 4.74
N ALA A 19 -0.95 -9.88 3.51
CA ALA A 19 -1.07 -8.55 2.93
C ALA A 19 -2.55 -8.13 2.75
N VAL A 20 -3.41 -9.05 2.27
CA VAL A 20 -4.86 -8.80 2.15
C VAL A 20 -5.50 -8.56 3.53
N ALA A 21 -5.13 -9.35 4.54
CA ALA A 21 -5.61 -9.15 5.91
C ALA A 21 -5.19 -7.79 6.48
N PHE A 22 -3.94 -7.38 6.23
CA PHE A 22 -3.44 -6.07 6.60
C PHE A 22 -4.23 -4.93 5.93
N ILE A 23 -4.53 -5.06 4.63
CA ILE A 23 -5.39 -4.09 3.91
C ILE A 23 -6.79 -4.06 4.53
N GLY A 24 -7.36 -5.20 4.90
CA GLY A 24 -8.63 -5.27 5.62
C GLY A 24 -8.62 -4.44 6.91
N TRP A 25 -7.54 -4.55 7.70
CA TRP A 25 -7.34 -3.73 8.89
C TRP A 25 -7.17 -2.23 8.58
N LEU A 26 -6.47 -1.87 7.52
CA LEU A 26 -6.38 -0.47 7.09
C LEU A 26 -7.75 0.10 6.70
N VAL A 27 -8.55 -0.66 5.94
CA VAL A 27 -9.91 -0.26 5.57
C VAL A 27 -10.79 -0.12 6.81
N PHE A 28 -10.69 -1.06 7.76
CA PHE A 28 -11.39 -0.96 9.04
C PHE A 28 -11.00 0.31 9.81
N GLY A 29 -9.70 0.59 9.93
CA GLY A 29 -9.20 1.81 10.54
C GLY A 29 -9.71 3.07 9.84
N TRP A 30 -9.71 3.08 8.51
CA TRP A 30 -10.26 4.18 7.71
C TRP A 30 -11.75 4.39 7.97
N LEU A 31 -12.55 3.32 7.99
CA LEU A 31 -13.98 3.39 8.33
C LEU A 31 -14.20 3.93 9.75
N LEU A 32 -13.38 3.49 10.71
CA LEU A 32 -13.44 3.98 12.08
C LEU A 32 -13.13 5.48 12.15
N THR A 33 -12.11 5.96 11.45
CA THR A 33 -11.82 7.41 11.40
C THR A 33 -12.98 8.19 10.78
N LYS A 34 -13.61 7.68 9.71
CA LYS A 34 -14.78 8.32 9.09
C LYS A 34 -15.97 8.36 10.04
N PHE A 35 -16.20 7.28 10.78
CA PHE A 35 -17.24 7.21 11.80
C PHE A 35 -17.00 8.27 12.90
N VAL A 36 -15.78 8.36 13.44
CA VAL A 36 -15.42 9.38 14.42
C VAL A 36 -15.61 10.80 13.86
N MET A 37 -15.24 11.05 12.60
CA MET A 37 -15.42 12.35 11.95
C MET A 37 -16.89 12.79 11.81
N VAL A 38 -17.86 11.87 11.87
CA VAL A 38 -19.29 12.24 11.87
C VAL A 38 -19.62 13.11 13.08
N PHE A 39 -19.05 12.79 14.25
CA PHE A 39 -19.30 13.53 15.50
C PHE A 39 -18.61 14.89 15.54
N VAL A 40 -17.55 15.08 14.73
CA VAL A 40 -16.75 16.32 14.69
C VAL A 40 -17.08 17.15 13.45
N ARG A 41 -18.28 16.98 12.88
CA ARG A 41 -18.70 17.63 11.63
C ARG A 41 -18.63 19.16 11.68
N SER A 42 -18.77 19.75 12.87
CA SER A 42 -18.67 21.20 13.08
C SER A 42 -17.30 21.80 12.71
N LEU A 43 -16.24 20.99 12.70
CA LEU A 43 -14.89 21.44 12.32
C LEU A 43 -14.59 21.30 10.83
N ARG A 44 -15.44 20.63 10.04
CA ARG A 44 -15.15 20.22 8.66
C ARG A 44 -14.75 21.37 7.72
N PHE A 45 -15.34 22.55 7.93
CA PHE A 45 -15.09 23.74 7.10
C PHE A 45 -14.46 24.88 7.90
N LYS A 46 -13.97 24.57 9.11
CA LYS A 46 -13.29 25.56 9.92
C LYS A 46 -11.83 25.59 9.49
N ARG A 47 -11.41 26.74 8.96
CA ARG A 47 -10.02 26.96 8.58
C ARG A 47 -9.13 26.78 9.80
N LEU A 48 -8.17 25.86 9.71
CA LEU A 48 -7.24 25.56 10.81
C LEU A 48 -5.99 26.43 10.71
N LEU A 49 -5.47 26.56 9.49
CA LEU A 49 -4.30 27.37 9.14
C LEU A 49 -4.61 28.16 7.87
N GLU A 50 -3.84 29.20 7.59
CA GLU A 50 -4.02 29.98 6.35
C GLU A 50 -3.87 29.07 5.11
N ASP A 51 -2.90 28.17 5.12
CA ASP A 51 -2.60 27.26 4.00
C ASP A 51 -2.99 25.79 4.28
N ASP A 52 -4.07 25.57 5.05
CA ASP A 52 -4.54 24.23 5.41
C ASP A 52 -4.84 23.33 4.19
N TRP A 53 -5.33 23.92 3.09
CA TRP A 53 -5.54 23.24 1.81
C TRP A 53 -4.25 22.65 1.22
N LEU A 54 -3.11 23.33 1.35
CA LEU A 54 -1.84 22.88 0.79
C LEU A 54 -1.30 21.70 1.59
N VAL A 55 -1.36 21.80 2.92
CA VAL A 55 -0.99 20.71 3.83
C VAL A 55 -1.87 19.48 3.57
N ALA A 56 -3.18 19.67 3.41
CA ALA A 56 -4.12 18.60 3.08
C ALA A 56 -3.81 17.97 1.72
N GLY A 57 -3.47 18.77 0.70
CA GLY A 57 -3.09 18.29 -0.63
C GLY A 57 -1.81 17.44 -0.62
N ILE A 58 -0.78 17.89 0.09
CA ILE A 58 0.48 17.15 0.23
C ILE A 58 0.21 15.83 0.97
N LEU A 59 -0.51 15.87 2.10
CA LEU A 59 -0.83 14.68 2.87
C LEU A 59 -1.63 13.67 2.04
N ASN A 60 -2.65 14.13 1.31
CA ASN A 60 -3.44 13.26 0.44
C ASN A 60 -2.61 12.65 -0.69
N THR A 61 -1.66 13.40 -1.25
CA THR A 61 -0.74 12.89 -2.27
C THR A 61 0.13 11.77 -1.74
N ILE A 62 0.69 11.94 -0.53
CA ILE A 62 1.48 10.90 0.14
C ILE A 62 0.62 9.66 0.43
N LEU A 63 -0.59 9.85 0.96
CA LEU A 63 -1.51 8.73 1.24
C LEU A 63 -1.91 7.97 -0.03
N MET A 64 -2.16 8.68 -1.13
CA MET A 64 -2.47 8.07 -2.42
C MET A 64 -1.26 7.28 -2.94
N TYR A 65 -0.05 7.82 -2.85
CA TYR A 65 1.17 7.11 -3.25
C TYR A 65 1.35 5.82 -2.45
N ILE A 66 1.18 5.87 -1.12
CA ILE A 66 1.25 4.69 -0.25
C ILE A 66 0.18 3.65 -0.65
N THR A 67 -1.03 4.11 -0.98
CA THR A 67 -2.11 3.23 -1.43
C THR A 67 -1.74 2.52 -2.73
N ILE A 68 -1.19 3.24 -3.71
CA ILE A 68 -0.71 2.67 -4.98
C ILE A 68 0.40 1.66 -4.71
N LEU A 69 1.37 1.99 -3.86
CA LEU A 69 2.45 1.09 -3.48
C LEU A 69 1.91 -0.22 -2.91
N ILE A 70 1.02 -0.15 -1.92
CA ILE A 70 0.42 -1.33 -1.28
C ILE A 70 -0.28 -2.21 -2.32
N VAL A 71 -1.11 -1.62 -3.19
CA VAL A 71 -1.84 -2.38 -4.22
C VAL A 71 -0.87 -3.06 -5.18
N LEU A 72 0.13 -2.33 -5.70
CA LEU A 72 1.12 -2.90 -6.61
C LEU A 72 1.96 -4.00 -5.94
N LYS A 73 2.33 -3.83 -4.67
CA LYS A 73 3.08 -4.82 -3.89
C LYS A 73 2.28 -6.11 -3.64
N VAL A 74 0.97 -6.03 -3.48
CA VAL A 74 0.13 -7.24 -3.42
C VAL A 74 0.05 -7.93 -4.79
N LEU A 75 -0.02 -7.15 -5.87
CA LEU A 75 -0.05 -7.72 -7.22
C LEU A 75 1.24 -8.47 -7.58
N THR A 76 2.41 -8.05 -7.06
CA THR A 76 3.66 -8.79 -7.31
C THR A 76 3.62 -10.21 -6.77
N MET A 77 2.82 -10.45 -5.71
CA MET A 77 2.65 -11.76 -5.08
C MET A 77 1.79 -12.73 -5.89
N ILE A 78 1.12 -12.27 -6.96
CA ILE A 78 0.26 -13.12 -7.78
C ILE A 78 1.09 -13.71 -8.92
N PRO A 79 1.29 -15.04 -8.99
CA PRO A 79 2.13 -15.70 -9.99
C PRO A 79 1.41 -15.88 -11.33
N VAL A 80 0.85 -14.79 -11.89
CA VAL A 80 0.19 -14.77 -13.20
C VAL A 80 1.07 -14.04 -14.19
N GLU A 81 1.41 -14.70 -15.30
CA GLU A 81 2.30 -14.15 -16.34
C GLU A 81 1.89 -12.75 -16.78
N GLY A 82 0.59 -12.53 -17.05
CA GLY A 82 0.08 -11.22 -17.45
C GLY A 82 0.31 -10.11 -16.41
N ILE A 83 0.29 -10.43 -15.12
CA ILE A 83 0.59 -9.46 -14.05
C ILE A 83 2.11 -9.23 -13.96
N GLN A 84 2.90 -10.29 -14.00
CA GLN A 84 4.35 -10.22 -13.91
C GLN A 84 4.96 -9.44 -15.09
N ASP A 85 4.40 -9.58 -16.30
CA ASP A 85 4.81 -8.82 -17.49
C ASP A 85 4.60 -7.30 -17.34
N LEU A 86 3.57 -6.87 -16.61
CA LEU A 86 3.33 -5.45 -16.33
C LEU A 86 4.49 -4.83 -15.54
N PHE A 87 5.02 -5.58 -14.57
CA PHE A 87 6.16 -5.14 -13.76
C PHE A 87 7.47 -5.22 -14.54
N ALA A 88 7.69 -6.29 -15.30
CA ALA A 88 8.90 -6.47 -16.11
C ALA A 88 9.09 -5.34 -17.15
N ARG A 89 8.00 -4.75 -17.64
CA ARG A 89 8.02 -3.71 -18.68
C ARG A 89 7.91 -2.29 -18.12
N SER A 90 7.60 -2.12 -16.83
CA SER A 90 7.29 -0.82 -16.23
C SER A 90 8.33 -0.39 -15.21
N PHE A 91 9.21 0.52 -15.62
CA PHE A 91 10.17 1.16 -14.73
C PHE A 91 9.48 1.86 -13.55
N THR A 92 8.32 2.49 -13.77
CA THR A 92 7.59 3.19 -12.71
C THR A 92 7.02 2.22 -11.68
N ALA A 93 6.47 1.08 -12.11
CA ALA A 93 5.94 0.08 -11.18
C ALA A 93 7.06 -0.53 -10.35
N ASP A 94 8.20 -0.84 -10.99
CA ASP A 94 9.40 -1.34 -10.31
C ASP A 94 9.92 -0.35 -9.27
N LEU A 95 10.03 0.93 -9.64
CA LEU A 95 10.46 1.99 -8.73
C LEU A 95 9.55 2.10 -7.51
N ILE A 96 8.23 2.06 -7.69
CA ILE A 96 7.27 2.16 -6.59
C ILE A 96 7.36 0.93 -5.67
N VAL A 97 7.42 -0.28 -6.23
CA VAL A 97 7.33 -1.51 -5.44
C VAL A 97 8.64 -1.85 -4.73
N ASP A 98 9.77 -1.66 -5.41
CA ASP A 98 11.09 -2.13 -4.96
C ASP A 98 11.99 -0.99 -4.47
N LYS A 99 11.87 0.20 -5.06
CA LYS A 99 12.79 1.33 -4.78
C LYS A 99 12.21 2.41 -3.88
N THR A 100 10.99 2.26 -3.35
CA THR A 100 10.45 3.25 -2.41
C THR A 100 11.25 3.22 -1.11
N PRO A 101 11.87 4.35 -0.71
CA PRO A 101 12.66 4.40 0.51
C PRO A 101 11.81 4.00 1.72
N PHE A 102 12.41 3.18 2.61
CA PHE A 102 11.81 2.67 3.86
C PHE A 102 10.60 1.73 3.67
N LEU A 103 9.55 2.15 2.95
CA LEU A 103 8.28 1.44 2.84
C LEU A 103 8.39 0.10 2.09
N SER A 104 9.13 0.02 0.98
CA SER A 104 9.28 -1.23 0.23
C SER A 104 9.85 -2.33 1.13
N ASN A 105 10.98 -2.05 1.78
CA ASN A 105 11.62 -2.95 2.73
C ASN A 105 10.75 -3.27 3.95
N MET A 106 9.93 -2.32 4.41
CA MET A 106 9.02 -2.55 5.53
C MET A 106 7.93 -3.57 5.15
N PHE A 107 7.29 -3.40 3.99
CA PHE A 107 6.26 -4.33 3.52
C PHE A 107 6.82 -5.70 3.16
N ASP A 108 8.03 -5.77 2.60
CA ASP A 108 8.72 -7.06 2.41
C ASP A 108 8.95 -7.79 3.73
N ARG A 109 9.43 -7.09 4.76
CA ARG A 109 9.56 -7.72 6.08
C ARG A 109 8.22 -8.14 6.67
N LEU A 110 7.21 -7.28 6.61
CA LEU A 110 5.91 -7.53 7.23
C LEU A 110 5.14 -8.69 6.59
N TRP A 111 5.19 -8.80 5.27
CA TRP A 111 4.33 -9.74 4.53
C TRP A 111 5.09 -10.93 3.97
N ILE A 112 6.43 -10.87 3.91
CA ILE A 112 7.23 -11.91 3.26
C ILE A 112 8.25 -12.46 4.24
N THR A 113 9.29 -11.70 4.60
CA THR A 113 10.45 -12.22 5.36
C THR A 113 10.10 -12.72 6.76
N ASN A 114 9.06 -12.17 7.40
CA ASN A 114 8.63 -12.63 8.72
C ASN A 114 7.62 -13.78 8.67
N ILE A 115 7.15 -14.16 7.47
CA ILE A 115 6.10 -15.16 7.25
C ILE A 115 6.71 -16.42 6.62
N LEU A 116 7.54 -16.22 5.58
CA LEU A 116 8.20 -17.27 4.80
C LEU A 116 9.58 -17.61 5.35
#